data_AF-A0A154MEA3-F1
#
_entry.id   AF-A0A154MEA3-F1
#
_cell.length_a   1.000
_cell.length_b   1.000
_cell.length_c   1.000
_cell.angle_alpha   90.00
_cell.angle_beta   90.00
_cell.angle_gamma   90.00
#
_symmetry.space_group_name_H-M   'P 1'
#
loop_
_entity.id
_entity.type
_entity.pdbx_description
1 polymer ?
#
loop_
_entity_poly.entity_id
_entity_poly.type
_entity_poly.pdbx_seq_one_letter_code
_entity_poly.pdbx_strand_id
1 'polypeptide(L)' 'MRGRRPRARHVIVTGLALTGVVPGRLHGRFPSVEGDWYGIVNYEIGYADGHRDKLYLVDQFVPFIALRERK' A
#
# COMPACT_ATOMS: atom_id res chain seq x y z
N MET A 1 -5.33 39.16 0.09
CA MET A 1 -4.91 37.74 0.25
C MET A 1 -5.66 36.88 -0.76
N ARG A 2 -5.02 36.40 -1.84
CA ARG A 2 -5.66 35.44 -2.76
C ARG A 2 -5.44 34.03 -2.20
N GLY A 3 -6.50 33.44 -1.65
CA GLY A 3 -6.49 32.05 -1.23
C GLY A 3 -6.22 31.13 -2.43
N ARG A 4 -5.22 30.27 -2.31
CA ARG A 4 -4.95 29.21 -3.29
C ARG A 4 -6.18 28.31 -3.32
N ARG A 5 -7.00 28.38 -4.38
CA ARG A 5 -8.12 27.46 -4.57
C ARG A 5 -7.55 26.02 -4.53
N PRO A 6 -8.14 25.10 -3.75
CA PRO A 6 -7.71 23.71 -3.80
C PRO A 6 -7.86 23.24 -5.25
N ARG A 7 -6.78 22.64 -5.79
CA ARG A 7 -6.86 22.01 -7.11
C ARG A 7 -7.90 20.90 -7.01
N ALA A 8 -8.82 20.85 -7.97
CA ALA A 8 -9.77 19.76 -8.06
C ALA A 8 -8.99 18.44 -8.03
N ARG A 9 -9.35 17.54 -7.10
CA ARG A 9 -8.71 16.24 -6.98
C ARG A 9 -8.96 15.49 -8.29
N HIS A 10 -7.90 15.18 -9.02
CA HIS A 10 -8.00 14.28 -10.16
C HIS A 10 -8.13 12.85 -9.64
N VAL A 11 -9.25 12.20 -9.95
CA VAL A 11 -9.55 10.83 -9.52
C VAL A 11 -9.43 9.91 -10.72
N ILE A 12 -8.54 8.93 -10.62
CA ILE A 12 -8.51 7.78 -11.53
C ILE A 12 -9.45 6.75 -10.92
N VAL A 13 -10.66 6.63 -11.50
CA VAL A 13 -11.72 5.75 -10.95
C VAL A 13 -11.27 4.29 -10.92
N THR A 14 -10.47 3.87 -11.90
CA THR A 14 -9.86 2.53 -12.01
C THR A 14 -8.54 2.40 -11.24
N GLY A 15 -8.24 3.31 -10.29
CA GLY A 15 -7.02 3.26 -9.47
C GLY A 15 -7.07 2.14 -8.43
N LEU A 16 -5.96 1.91 -7.71
CA LEU A 16 -5.93 0.96 -6.60
C LEU A 16 -6.54 1.55 -5.32
N ALA A 17 -7.26 0.72 -4.56
CA ALA A 17 -7.83 1.10 -3.26
C ALA A 17 -6.74 1.07 -2.17
N LEU A 18 -5.94 2.14 -2.08
CA LEU A 18 -4.80 2.27 -1.16
C LEU A 18 -5.19 2.55 0.31
N THR A 19 -6.42 2.22 0.72
CA THR A 19 -6.93 2.48 2.07
C THR A 19 -7.23 1.18 2.81
N GLY A 20 -7.05 1.18 4.13
CA GLY A 20 -7.36 0.02 4.97
C GLY A 20 -6.17 -0.94 5.12
N VAL A 21 -6.47 -2.17 5.50
CA VAL A 21 -5.48 -3.24 5.74
C VAL A 21 -5.90 -4.47 4.97
N VAL A 22 -4.95 -5.07 4.25
CA VAL A 22 -5.15 -6.32 3.50
C VAL A 22 -4.28 -7.44 4.06
N PRO A 23 -4.71 -8.71 3.99
CA PRO A 23 -3.84 -9.83 4.31
C PRO A 23 -2.64 -9.86 3.37
N GLY A 24 -1.45 -10.01 3.95
CA GLY A 24 -0.20 -10.20 3.21
C GLY A 24 0.63 -11.33 3.82
N ARG A 25 1.52 -11.90 3.01
CA ARG A 25 2.49 -12.90 3.45
C ARG A 25 3.88 -12.27 3.45
N LEU A 26 4.42 -12.05 4.65
CA LEU A 26 5.81 -11.65 4.85
C LEU A 26 6.72 -12.87 4.68
N HIS A 27 7.77 -12.74 3.86
CA HIS A 27 8.70 -13.85 3.61
C HIS A 27 10.17 -13.44 3.59
N GLY A 28 10.50 -12.14 3.59
CA GLY A 28 11.85 -11.62 3.80
C GLY A 28 11.86 -10.48 4.82
N ARG A 29 12.97 -10.32 5.56
CA ARG A 29 13.18 -9.24 6.52
C ARG A 29 14.60 -8.71 6.39
N PHE A 30 14.74 -7.39 6.26
CA PHE A 30 16.04 -6.76 6.02
C PHE A 30 16.18 -5.50 6.88
N PRO A 31 17.30 -5.34 7.61
CA PRO A 31 17.64 -4.07 8.22
C PRO A 31 18.21 -3.11 7.17
N SER A 32 17.92 -1.83 7.31
CA SER A 32 18.59 -0.75 6.59
C SER A 32 19.84 -0.29 7.35
N VAL A 33 20.69 0.49 6.69
CA VAL A 33 21.88 1.10 7.31
C VAL A 33 21.52 2.12 8.41
N GLU A 34 20.32 2.68 8.37
CA GLU A 34 19.81 3.65 9.36
C GLU A 34 19.10 2.96 10.55
N GLY A 35 18.99 1.63 10.53
CA GLY A 35 18.38 0.84 11.60
C GLY A 35 16.88 0.55 11.41
N ASP A 36 16.25 1.09 10.36
CA ASP A 36 14.87 0.74 10.00
C ASP A 36 14.77 -0.70 9.48
N TRP A 37 13.63 -1.35 9.72
CA TRP A 37 13.33 -2.68 9.22
C TRP A 37 12.36 -2.65 8.04
N TYR A 38 12.63 -3.49 7.05
CA TYR A 38 11.82 -3.65 5.86
C TYR A 38 11.47 -5.11 5.61
N GLY A 39 10.32 -5.33 5.00
CA GLY A 39 9.79 -6.64 4.67
C GLY A 39 9.64 -6.83 3.16
N ILE A 40 9.84 -8.06 2.71
CA ILE A 40 9.40 -8.50 1.39
C ILE A 40 8.05 -9.21 1.56
N VAL A 41 7.01 -8.68 0.92
CA VAL A 41 5.63 -9.08 1.15
C VAL A 41 4.89 -9.32 -0.16
N ASN A 42 4.12 -10.41 -0.19
CA ASN A 42 3.13 -10.64 -1.24
C ASN A 42 1.73 -10.37 -0.69
N TYR A 43 0.88 -9.68 -1.43
CA TYR A 43 -0.48 -9.36 -1.01
C TYR A 43 -1.39 -9.10 -2.20
N GLU A 44 -2.71 -9.13 -1.95
CA GLU A 44 -3.72 -8.76 -2.93
C GLU A 44 -4.29 -7.38 -2.62
N ILE A 45 -4.49 -6.57 -3.66
CA ILE A 45 -5.10 -5.25 -3.54
C ILE A 45 -6.24 -5.07 -4.55
N GLY A 46 -7.33 -4.46 -4.12
CA GLY A 46 -8.49 -4.17 -4.97
C GLY A 46 -8.37 -2.85 -5.72
N TYR A 47 -9.24 -2.68 -6.71
CA TYR A 47 -9.44 -1.41 -7.41
C TYR A 47 -10.47 -0.54 -6.69
N ALA A 48 -10.36 0.78 -6.85
CA ALA A 48 -11.21 1.78 -6.20
C ALA A 48 -12.63 1.85 -6.78
N ASP A 49 -12.83 1.30 -7.99
CA ASP A 49 -14.13 1.18 -8.66
C ASP A 49 -14.97 -0.01 -8.15
N GLY A 50 -14.47 -0.79 -7.20
CA GLY A 50 -15.17 -1.93 -6.64
C GLY A 50 -15.12 -3.18 -7.52
N HIS A 51 -14.23 -3.21 -8.51
CA HIS A 51 -13.97 -4.41 -9.31
C HIS A 51 -13.65 -5.61 -8.41
N ARG A 52 -14.19 -6.78 -8.76
CA ARG A 52 -14.04 -8.01 -7.96
C ARG A 52 -12.64 -8.60 -8.06
N ASP A 53 -12.01 -8.49 -9.22
CA ASP A 53 -10.66 -9.00 -9.39
C ASP A 53 -9.69 -8.10 -8.65
N LYS A 54 -8.73 -8.74 -7.98
CA LYS A 54 -7.66 -8.09 -7.24
C LYS A 54 -6.36 -8.25 -8.00
N LEU A 55 -5.50 -7.25 -7.86
CA LEU A 55 -4.13 -7.34 -8.32
C LEU A 55 -3.30 -8.06 -7.25
N TYR A 56 -2.68 -9.18 -7.62
CA TYR A 56 -1.70 -9.85 -6.77
C TYR A 56 -0.33 -9.21 -6.97
N LEU A 57 0.22 -8.66 -5.90
CA LEU A 57 1.53 -8.04 -5.86
C LEU A 57 2.52 -8.98 -5.19
N VAL A 58 3.68 -9.14 -5.84
CA VAL A 58 4.74 -10.07 -5.44
C VAL A 58 5.99 -9.28 -5.08
N ASP A 59 6.71 -9.75 -4.07
CA ASP A 59 8.02 -9.28 -3.63
C ASP A 59 8.09 -7.76 -3.41
N GLN A 60 7.02 -7.20 -2.83
CA GLN A 60 6.98 -5.78 -2.53
C GLN A 60 7.85 -5.48 -1.31
N PHE A 61 8.81 -4.57 -1.48
CA PHE A 61 9.65 -4.06 -0.41
C PHE A 61 8.93 -2.94 0.34
N VAL A 62 8.57 -3.19 1.59
CA VAL A 62 7.74 -2.28 2.39
C VAL A 62 8.34 -2.03 3.77
N PRO A 63 8.23 -0.80 4.32
CA PRO A 63 8.64 -0.53 5.70
C PRO A 63 7.85 -1.37 6.70
N PHE A 64 8.49 -1.84 7.77
CA PHE A 64 7.80 -2.61 8.83
C PHE A 64 6.70 -1.80 9.53
N ILE A 65 6.78 -0.47 9.53
CA ILE A 65 5.71 0.40 10.06
C ILE A 65 4.38 0.25 9.29
N ALA A 66 4.40 -0.24 8.05
CA ALA A 66 3.21 -0.55 7.26
C ALA A 66 2.68 -1.97 7.52
N LEU A 67 3.40 -2.77 8.32
CA LEU A 67 3.07 -4.16 8.63
C LEU A 67 2.50 -4.29 10.04
N ARG A 68 1.55 -5.19 10.19
CA ARG A 68 1.02 -5.61 11.49
C ARG A 68 0.83 -7.11 11.48
N GLU A 69 1.23 -7.76 12.56
CA GLU A 69 0.98 -9.19 12.74
C GLU A 69 -0.53 -9.46 12.71
N ARG A 70 -0.91 -10.52 11.98
CA ARG A 70 -2.30 -10.97 11.94
C ARG A 70 -2.52 -11.88 13.15
N LYS A 71 -3.33 -11.42 14.10
CA LYS A 71 -3.84 -12.24 15.21
C LYS A 71 -4.88 -13.25 14.70
#